data_AF-A0A9W8Z8D0-F1
#
_entry.id   AF-A0A9W8Z8D0-F1
#
_cell.length_a   1.000
_cell.length_b   1.000
_cell.length_c   1.000
_cell.angle_alpha   90.00
_cell.angle_beta   90.00
_cell.angle_gamma   90.00
#
_symmetry.space_group_name_H-M   'P 1'
#
loop_
_entity.id
_entity.type
_entity.pdbx_description
1 polymer ?
#
loop_
_entity_poly.entity_id
_entity_poly.type
_entity_poly.pdbx_seq_one_letter_code
_entity_poly.pdbx_strand_id
1 'polypeptide(L)'
;MNELLFQQLTSTDDTQTVDRGKGLWAYHASLASIFALIQDINFILVANDIDGSMTGHVDMVAQRLLEWHDSIPSTMLMNDTNLNAYKTQGHGGSLIALYFGYHYYSIILYFQFLNPSHQEIEKATIYANRAKHHALTFSCLLHTARSQKDCHVVYLVVAHLTVVSSSVLLHSLLFGDAAEVEEARTLLTLNFEALEELTTYWPCVERMKDRLFVFQNRCLREPAADAYVLNRWTVRFLLEHALPFKETFVDGKDDWADLGPPSSASGVEA
;
A
#
# COMPACT_ATOMS: atom_id res chain seq x y z
N MET A 1 -34.28 0.72 18.71
CA MET A 1 -34.06 2.04 18.06
C MET A 1 -35.42 2.50 17.56
N ASN A 2 -35.93 3.66 17.98
CA ASN A 2 -37.31 4.08 17.72
C ASN A 2 -37.35 4.97 16.47
N GLU A 3 -37.85 4.42 15.37
CA GLU A 3 -37.83 4.99 14.01
C GLU A 3 -38.60 6.32 13.90
N LEU A 4 -39.64 6.47 14.73
CA LEU A 4 -40.43 7.70 14.85
C LEU A 4 -39.62 8.87 15.42
N LEU A 5 -38.63 8.59 16.28
CA LEU A 5 -37.76 9.62 16.86
C LEU A 5 -36.77 10.17 15.82
N PHE A 6 -36.35 9.32 14.87
CA PHE A 6 -35.43 9.70 13.80
C PHE A 6 -36.12 10.58 12.75
N GLN A 7 -37.41 10.32 12.47
CA GLN A 7 -38.20 11.10 11.51
C GLN A 7 -38.63 12.48 12.04
N GLN A 8 -38.53 12.71 13.35
CA GLN A 8 -38.88 13.98 14.01
C GLN A 8 -37.70 14.94 14.15
N LEU A 9 -36.50 14.58 13.66
CA LEU A 9 -35.38 15.49 13.58
C LEU A 9 -35.66 16.57 12.52
N THR A 10 -36.27 17.67 12.94
CA THR A 10 -36.36 18.88 12.12
C THR A 10 -35.00 19.56 12.04
N SER A 11 -34.60 19.96 10.83
CA SER A 11 -33.42 20.78 10.57
C SER A 11 -33.66 22.19 11.09
N THR A 12 -33.59 22.35 12.40
CA THR A 12 -33.59 23.64 13.09
C THR A 12 -32.44 23.63 14.06
N ASP A 13 -31.26 23.88 13.52
CA ASP A 13 -30.23 24.62 14.22
C ASP A 13 -29.52 25.45 13.16
N ASP A 14 -29.46 26.76 13.39
CA ASP A 14 -28.43 27.62 12.82
C ASP A 14 -27.08 27.06 13.29
N THR A 15 -26.61 26.02 12.62
CA THR A 15 -25.22 25.61 12.74
C THR A 15 -24.44 26.73 12.08
N GLN A 16 -23.98 27.68 12.90
CA GLN A 16 -22.71 28.34 12.63
C GLN A 16 -21.82 27.28 12.00
N THR A 17 -21.42 27.50 10.76
CA THR A 17 -20.48 26.63 10.06
C THR A 17 -19.16 26.80 10.78
N VAL A 18 -19.03 26.17 11.96
CA VAL A 18 -17.75 25.83 12.54
C VAL A 18 -17.05 25.12 11.40
N ASP A 19 -15.88 25.63 11.00
CA ASP A 19 -14.99 24.98 10.06
C ASP A 19 -14.62 23.62 10.66
N ARG A 20 -15.51 22.64 10.47
CA ARG A 20 -15.31 21.26 10.87
C ARG A 20 -14.32 20.74 9.86
N GLY A 21 -13.05 20.94 10.18
CA GLY A 21 -11.93 20.44 9.38
C GLY A 21 -12.18 19.00 8.95
N LYS A 22 -11.64 18.64 7.78
CA LYS A 22 -11.83 17.32 7.15
C LYS A 22 -11.62 16.20 8.17
N GLY A 23 -12.61 15.32 8.31
CA GLY A 23 -12.49 14.14 9.16
C GLY A 23 -11.57 13.08 8.55
N LEU A 24 -11.17 12.10 9.36
CA LEU A 24 -10.25 11.01 8.94
C LEU A 24 -10.68 10.32 7.63
N TRP A 25 -11.98 10.10 7.43
CA TRP A 25 -12.53 9.47 6.23
C TRP A 25 -12.38 10.33 4.96
N ALA A 26 -12.37 11.65 5.08
CA ALA A 26 -12.11 12.52 3.94
C ALA A 26 -10.66 12.38 3.46
N TYR A 27 -9.71 12.12 4.37
CA TYR A 27 -8.32 11.83 4.03
C TYR A 27 -8.16 10.42 3.42
N HIS A 28 -8.91 9.42 3.90
CA HIS A 28 -8.98 8.11 3.25
C HIS A 28 -9.50 8.23 1.81
N ALA A 29 -10.59 8.98 1.60
CA ALA A 29 -11.18 9.16 0.28
C ALA A 29 -10.24 9.92 -0.68
N SER A 30 -9.57 10.98 -0.20
CA SER A 30 -8.60 11.70 -1.03
C SER A 30 -7.38 10.83 -1.34
N LEU A 31 -6.91 10.01 -0.40
CA LEU A 31 -5.81 9.08 -0.64
C LEU A 31 -6.19 8.03 -1.68
N ALA A 32 -7.41 7.48 -1.62
CA ALA A 32 -7.92 6.53 -2.61
C ALA A 32 -7.95 7.11 -4.03
N SER A 33 -8.15 8.42 -4.19
CA SER A 33 -8.08 9.06 -5.52
C SER A 33 -6.66 9.05 -6.10
N ILE A 34 -5.63 9.09 -5.25
CA ILE A 34 -4.23 8.99 -5.67
C ILE A 34 -3.90 7.54 -6.09
N PHE A 35 -4.52 6.55 -5.43
CA PHE A 35 -4.34 5.15 -5.78
C PHE A 35 -4.72 4.84 -7.23
N ALA A 36 -5.83 5.41 -7.72
CA ALA A 36 -6.24 5.24 -9.11
C ALA A 36 -5.12 5.65 -10.10
N LEU A 37 -4.44 6.76 -9.82
CA LEU A 37 -3.30 7.23 -10.64
C LEU A 37 -2.12 6.25 -10.59
N ILE A 38 -1.86 5.66 -9.42
CA ILE A 38 -0.80 4.67 -9.24
C ILE A 38 -1.12 3.40 -10.04
N GLN A 39 -2.38 2.96 -10.03
CA GLN A 39 -2.82 1.81 -10.82
C GLN A 39 -2.65 2.08 -12.31
N ASP A 40 -3.12 3.25 -12.79
CA ASP A 40 -3.00 3.65 -14.19
C ASP A 40 -1.53 3.66 -14.65
N ILE A 41 -0.61 4.23 -13.86
CA ILE A 41 0.83 4.23 -14.17
C ILE A 41 1.40 2.82 -14.22
N ASN A 42 1.10 1.96 -13.25
CA ASN A 42 1.59 0.57 -13.24
C ASN A 42 1.09 -0.23 -14.44
N PHE A 43 -0.12 0.04 -14.92
CA PHE A 43 -0.64 -0.60 -16.13
C PHE A 43 0.01 -0.06 -17.41
N ILE A 44 0.19 1.26 -17.52
CA ILE A 44 0.91 1.88 -18.63
C ILE A 44 2.34 1.35 -18.73
N LEU A 45 3.01 1.19 -17.58
CA LEU A 45 4.35 0.63 -17.45
C LEU A 45 4.48 -0.79 -17.99
N VAL A 46 3.48 -1.63 -17.73
CA VAL A 46 3.50 -3.01 -18.21
C VAL A 46 3.09 -3.10 -19.69
N ALA A 47 2.29 -2.16 -20.17
CA ALA A 47 1.85 -2.12 -21.57
C ALA A 47 2.92 -1.55 -22.52
N ASN A 48 3.77 -0.66 -22.02
CA ASN A 48 4.76 0.07 -22.80
C ASN A 48 6.15 -0.16 -22.21
N ASP A 49 7.03 -0.83 -22.96
CA ASP A 49 8.44 -1.10 -22.61
C ASP A 49 9.31 0.18 -22.66
N ILE A 50 8.94 1.24 -21.91
CA ILE A 50 9.38 2.62 -22.23
C ILE A 50 10.12 3.36 -21.09
N ASP A 51 11.28 3.85 -21.53
CA ASP A 51 12.36 4.67 -20.97
C ASP A 51 11.99 6.11 -20.51
N GLY A 52 12.94 6.79 -19.85
CA GLY A 52 13.10 8.26 -19.64
C GLY A 52 11.90 9.08 -19.13
N SER A 53 10.83 9.18 -19.93
CA SER A 53 9.59 9.93 -19.67
C SER A 53 8.80 9.41 -18.46
N MET A 54 9.11 8.20 -17.99
CA MET A 54 8.45 7.53 -16.89
C MET A 54 8.72 8.18 -15.53
N THR A 55 9.94 8.68 -15.32
CA THR A 55 10.31 9.37 -14.08
C THR A 55 9.42 10.58 -13.83
N GLY A 56 8.99 11.30 -14.88
CA GLY A 56 8.08 12.44 -14.78
C GLY A 56 6.68 12.08 -14.26
N HIS A 57 6.13 10.94 -14.68
CA HIS A 57 4.81 10.48 -14.18
C HIS A 57 4.91 10.00 -12.73
N VAL A 58 5.96 9.25 -12.40
CA VAL A 58 6.24 8.84 -11.02
C VAL A 58 6.47 10.06 -10.13
N ASP A 59 7.23 11.07 -10.58
CA ASP A 59 7.45 12.34 -9.88
C ASP A 59 6.14 13.07 -9.59
N MET A 60 5.26 13.18 -10.59
CA MET A 60 3.96 13.83 -10.42
C MET A 60 3.13 13.15 -9.33
N VAL A 61 3.06 11.82 -9.32
CA VAL A 61 2.28 11.09 -8.31
C VAL A 61 2.97 11.08 -6.96
N ALA A 62 4.31 11.01 -6.93
CA ALA A 62 5.10 11.16 -5.71
C ALA A 62 4.86 12.52 -5.05
N GLN A 63 4.81 13.59 -5.86
CA GLN A 63 4.51 14.94 -5.39
C GLN A 63 3.09 15.03 -4.83
N ARG A 64 2.09 14.42 -5.49
CA ARG A 64 0.72 14.35 -4.96
C ARG A 64 0.61 13.59 -3.63
N LEU A 65 1.36 12.51 -3.46
CA LEU A 65 1.42 11.78 -2.18
C LEU A 65 2.04 12.64 -1.06
N LEU A 66 3.10 13.38 -1.38
CA LEU A 66 3.75 14.33 -0.47
C LEU A 66 2.79 15.45 -0.07
N GLU A 67 2.17 16.12 -1.04
CA GLU A 67 1.18 17.18 -0.80
C GLU A 67 -0.01 16.68 0.02
N TRP A 68 -0.47 15.46 -0.26
CA TRP A 68 -1.51 14.82 0.53
C TRP A 68 -1.07 14.63 1.98
N HIS A 69 0.13 14.10 2.21
CA HIS A 69 0.67 13.90 3.56
C HIS A 69 0.84 15.23 4.30
N ASP A 70 1.34 16.27 3.62
CA ASP A 70 1.55 17.61 4.19
C ASP A 70 0.22 18.33 4.48
N SER A 71 -0.88 17.92 3.83
CA SER A 71 -2.22 18.43 4.10
C SER A 71 -2.89 17.80 5.33
N ILE A 72 -2.27 16.78 5.94
CA ILE A 72 -2.80 16.11 7.13
C ILE A 72 -2.66 17.08 8.33
N PRO A 73 -3.72 17.30 9.13
CA PRO A 73 -3.66 18.16 10.29
C PRO A 73 -2.68 17.59 11.31
N SER A 74 -2.01 18.46 12.08
CA SER A 74 -1.05 18.04 13.10
C SER A 74 -1.62 17.07 14.14
N THR A 75 -2.93 17.10 14.37
CA THR A 75 -3.67 16.19 15.28
C THR A 75 -3.91 14.79 14.70
N MET A 76 -3.70 14.59 13.40
CA MET A 76 -3.85 13.31 12.68
C MET A 76 -2.51 12.73 12.24
N LEU A 77 -1.39 13.41 12.49
CA LEU A 77 -0.08 12.87 12.16
C LEU A 77 0.20 11.57 12.93
N MET A 78 0.79 10.58 12.27
CA MET A 78 1.17 9.32 12.94
C MET A 78 2.34 9.55 13.87
N ASN A 79 2.05 9.65 15.17
CA ASN A 79 3.00 9.70 16.27
C ASN A 79 2.33 9.19 17.55
N ASP A 80 3.11 8.92 18.60
CA ASP A 80 2.60 8.33 19.84
C ASP A 80 1.53 9.19 20.54
N THR A 81 1.66 10.52 20.49
CA THR A 81 0.72 11.44 21.11
C THR A 81 -0.65 11.34 20.45
N ASN A 82 -0.70 11.47 19.13
CA ASN A 82 -1.94 11.41 18.37
C ASN A 82 -2.53 10.00 18.38
N LEU A 83 -1.70 8.96 18.26
CA LEU A 83 -2.17 7.58 18.32
C LEU A 83 -2.84 7.29 19.67
N ASN A 84 -2.26 7.72 20.78
CA ASN A 84 -2.90 7.58 22.09
C ASN A 84 -4.21 8.38 22.21
N ALA A 85 -4.27 9.60 21.67
CA ALA A 85 -5.50 10.37 21.64
C ALA A 85 -6.61 9.70 20.81
N TYR A 86 -6.27 9.06 19.70
CA TYR A 86 -7.23 8.29 18.89
C TYR A 86 -7.63 6.98 19.57
N LYS A 87 -6.71 6.30 20.26
CA LYS A 87 -7.01 5.08 21.03
C LYS A 87 -8.02 5.32 22.14
N THR A 88 -7.87 6.39 22.92
CA THR A 88 -8.81 6.72 24.00
C THR A 88 -10.22 7.01 23.47
N GLN A 89 -10.34 7.34 22.19
CA GLN A 89 -11.61 7.58 21.48
C GLN A 89 -12.09 6.35 20.70
N GLY A 90 -11.40 5.21 20.76
CA GLY A 90 -11.75 4.00 20.01
C GLY A 90 -11.50 4.09 18.50
N HIS A 91 -10.63 5.01 18.07
CA HIS A 91 -10.32 5.29 16.66
C HIS A 91 -8.85 5.00 16.28
N GLY A 92 -8.07 4.38 17.18
CA GLY A 92 -6.66 4.04 16.94
C GLY A 92 -6.45 3.21 15.67
N GLY A 93 -7.25 2.15 15.51
CA GLY A 93 -7.20 1.29 14.31
C GLY A 93 -7.51 2.04 13.01
N SER A 94 -8.44 3.00 13.02
CA SER A 94 -8.79 3.79 11.82
C SER A 94 -7.65 4.74 11.42
N LEU A 95 -6.96 5.34 12.39
CA LEU A 95 -5.79 6.18 12.14
C LEU A 95 -4.65 5.35 11.54
N ILE A 96 -4.39 4.17 12.11
CA ILE A 96 -3.38 3.24 11.58
C ILE A 96 -3.74 2.81 10.15
N ALA A 97 -4.99 2.47 9.88
CA ALA A 97 -5.44 2.07 8.55
C ALA A 97 -5.20 3.17 7.49
N LEU A 98 -5.30 4.45 7.85
CA LEU A 98 -4.97 5.57 6.95
C LEU A 98 -3.51 5.51 6.53
N TYR A 99 -2.62 5.33 7.49
CA TYR A 99 -1.19 5.29 7.25
C TYR A 99 -0.76 3.98 6.58
N PHE A 100 -1.44 2.86 6.84
CA PHE A 100 -1.26 1.63 6.07
C PHE A 100 -1.52 1.88 4.58
N GLY A 101 -2.62 2.55 4.23
CA GLY A 101 -2.89 2.94 2.84
C GLY A 101 -1.77 3.80 2.27
N TYR A 102 -1.32 4.82 3.01
CA TYR A 102 -0.25 5.72 2.56
C TYR A 102 1.05 4.98 2.26
N HIS A 103 1.53 4.16 3.19
CA HIS A 103 2.76 3.38 2.99
C HIS A 103 2.61 2.37 1.85
N TYR A 104 1.49 1.67 1.77
CA TYR A 104 1.22 0.71 0.69
C TYR A 104 1.19 1.37 -0.69
N TYR A 105 0.55 2.52 -0.83
CA TYR A 105 0.49 3.25 -2.10
C TYR A 105 1.87 3.72 -2.54
N SER A 106 2.67 4.24 -1.61
CA SER A 106 4.08 4.58 -1.90
C SER A 106 4.90 3.35 -2.31
N ILE A 107 4.72 2.19 -1.65
CA ILE A 107 5.41 0.95 -2.01
C ILE A 107 5.09 0.58 -3.46
N ILE A 108 3.83 0.59 -3.85
CA ILE A 108 3.42 0.23 -5.22
C ILE A 108 3.99 1.21 -6.25
N LEU A 109 3.93 2.52 -5.96
CA LEU A 109 4.44 3.54 -6.88
C LEU A 109 5.93 3.35 -7.18
N TYR A 110 6.71 2.97 -6.16
CA TYR A 110 8.16 2.88 -6.27
C TYR A 110 8.69 1.46 -6.51
N PHE A 111 7.82 0.44 -6.52
CA PHE A 111 8.21 -0.97 -6.52
C PHE A 111 9.18 -1.32 -7.66
N GLN A 112 8.92 -0.81 -8.87
CA GLN A 112 9.74 -1.07 -10.05
C GLN A 112 11.22 -0.69 -9.87
N PHE A 113 11.51 0.33 -9.07
CA PHE A 113 12.87 0.84 -8.89
C PHE A 113 13.72 -0.05 -7.98
N LEU A 114 13.13 -1.09 -7.37
CA LEU A 114 13.89 -2.18 -6.75
C LEU A 114 14.65 -3.02 -7.78
N ASN A 115 14.26 -2.97 -9.05
CA ASN A 115 15.01 -3.63 -10.11
C ASN A 115 16.36 -2.92 -10.35
N PRO A 116 17.51 -3.61 -10.20
CA PRO A 116 18.82 -3.01 -10.42
C PRO A 116 19.05 -2.53 -11.87
N SER A 117 18.28 -3.01 -12.85
CA SER A 117 18.36 -2.51 -14.23
C SER A 117 18.02 -1.02 -14.36
N HIS A 118 17.38 -0.42 -13.36
CA HIS A 118 17.10 1.02 -13.34
C HIS A 118 18.24 1.87 -12.74
N GLN A 119 19.39 1.29 -12.38
CA GLN A 119 20.50 2.03 -11.75
C GLN A 119 21.06 3.18 -12.60
N GLU A 120 20.86 3.17 -13.93
CA GLU A 120 21.26 4.26 -14.82
C GLU A 120 20.35 5.50 -14.70
N ILE A 121 19.16 5.35 -14.12
CA ILE A 121 18.22 6.44 -13.88
C ILE A 121 18.63 7.16 -12.58
N GLU A 122 18.97 8.45 -12.69
CA GLU A 122 19.44 9.28 -11.56
C GLU A 122 18.56 9.18 -10.30
N LYS A 123 17.23 9.12 -10.47
CA LYS A 123 16.26 9.05 -9.36
C LYS A 123 15.91 7.63 -8.90
N ALA A 124 16.30 6.57 -9.62
CA ALA A 124 15.87 5.21 -9.29
C ALA A 124 16.31 4.78 -7.89
N THR A 125 17.56 5.07 -7.52
CA THR A 125 18.07 4.79 -6.18
C THR A 125 17.25 5.50 -5.09
N ILE A 126 16.81 6.73 -5.34
CA ILE A 126 15.96 7.49 -4.40
C ILE A 126 14.61 6.79 -4.23
N TYR A 127 13.97 6.39 -5.33
CA TYR A 127 12.68 5.70 -5.27
C TYR A 127 12.78 4.30 -4.65
N ALA A 128 13.83 3.53 -4.97
CA ALA A 128 14.10 2.25 -4.35
C ALA A 128 14.21 2.38 -2.82
N ASN A 129 14.96 3.38 -2.36
CA ASN A 129 15.09 3.67 -0.93
C ASN A 129 13.76 4.13 -0.30
N ARG A 130 12.92 4.87 -1.03
CA ARG A 130 11.56 5.20 -0.57
C ARG A 130 10.70 3.94 -0.44
N ALA A 131 10.72 3.03 -1.41
CA ALA A 131 9.98 1.77 -1.34
C ALA A 131 10.38 0.97 -0.09
N LYS A 132 11.69 0.80 0.14
CA LYS A 132 12.25 0.15 1.33
C LYS A 132 11.80 0.84 2.62
N HIS A 133 11.92 2.17 2.69
CA HIS A 133 11.50 2.95 3.85
C HIS A 133 10.01 2.75 4.17
N HIS A 134 9.12 2.86 3.18
CA HIS A 134 7.69 2.69 3.41
C HIS A 134 7.35 1.24 3.83
N ALA A 135 8.02 0.22 3.29
CA ALA A 135 7.83 -1.18 3.69
C ALA A 135 8.29 -1.43 5.15
N LEU A 136 9.42 -0.85 5.53
CA LEU A 136 9.92 -0.88 6.91
C LEU A 136 8.92 -0.20 7.85
N THR A 137 8.54 1.06 7.56
CA THR A 137 7.61 1.82 8.42
C THR A 137 6.25 1.15 8.52
N PHE A 138 5.72 0.60 7.42
CA PHE A 138 4.50 -0.20 7.45
C PHE A 138 4.62 -1.37 8.42
N SER A 139 5.72 -2.14 8.33
CA SER A 139 5.91 -3.36 9.12
C SER A 139 6.11 -3.04 10.61
N CYS A 140 6.83 -1.97 10.93
CA CYS A 140 6.92 -1.44 12.30
C CYS A 140 5.53 -1.02 12.84
N LEU A 141 4.76 -0.29 12.04
CA LEU A 141 3.42 0.16 12.43
C LEU A 141 2.46 -1.02 12.61
N LEU A 142 2.57 -2.07 11.78
CA LEU A 142 1.80 -3.31 11.92
C LEU A 142 2.11 -4.00 13.25
N HIS A 143 3.39 -4.08 13.62
CA HIS A 143 3.79 -4.62 14.92
C HIS A 143 3.25 -3.79 16.09
N THR A 144 3.30 -2.46 16.00
CA THR A 144 2.70 -1.55 16.99
C THR A 144 1.18 -1.76 17.10
N ALA A 145 0.48 -1.90 15.97
CA ALA A 145 -0.96 -2.10 15.92
C ALA A 145 -1.39 -3.39 16.63
N ARG A 146 -0.66 -4.48 16.38
CA ARG A 146 -0.90 -5.80 17.01
C ARG A 146 -0.61 -5.79 18.50
N SER A 147 0.41 -5.05 18.93
CA SER A 147 0.81 -4.99 20.34
C SER A 147 -0.14 -4.15 21.22
N GLN A 148 -1.12 -3.45 20.63
CA GLN A 148 -1.97 -2.50 21.34
C GLN A 148 -3.47 -2.80 21.13
N LYS A 149 -4.20 -3.10 22.22
CA LYS A 149 -5.60 -3.56 22.23
C LYS A 149 -6.58 -2.69 21.41
N ASP A 150 -6.43 -1.36 21.45
CA ASP A 150 -7.35 -0.42 20.78
C ASP A 150 -6.86 0.04 19.39
N CYS A 151 -5.85 -0.65 18.86
CA CYS A 151 -5.24 -0.40 17.56
C CYS A 151 -5.39 -1.57 16.59
N HIS A 152 -6.12 -2.63 16.96
CA HIS A 152 -6.17 -3.86 16.17
C HIS A 152 -6.77 -3.58 14.78
N VAL A 153 -6.01 -3.92 13.74
CA VAL A 153 -6.42 -3.76 12.35
C VAL A 153 -6.57 -5.15 11.72
N VAL A 154 -7.63 -5.85 12.08
CA VAL A 154 -7.91 -7.23 11.63
C VAL A 154 -8.67 -7.28 10.30
N TYR A 155 -8.46 -6.30 9.40
CA TYR A 155 -9.13 -6.28 8.11
C TYR A 155 -8.41 -7.18 7.11
N LEU A 156 -9.17 -7.89 6.27
CA LEU A 156 -8.60 -8.76 5.22
C LEU A 156 -7.57 -8.04 4.34
N VAL A 157 -7.81 -6.76 4.04
CA VAL A 157 -6.90 -5.95 3.23
C VAL A 157 -5.51 -5.88 3.86
N VAL A 158 -5.39 -5.83 5.19
CA VAL A 158 -4.09 -5.73 5.90
C VAL A 158 -3.20 -6.93 5.58
N ALA A 159 -3.77 -8.13 5.41
CA ALA A 159 -3.00 -9.30 4.99
C ALA A 159 -2.34 -9.07 3.63
N HIS A 160 -3.07 -8.50 2.67
CA HIS A 160 -2.50 -8.15 1.36
C HIS A 160 -1.41 -7.09 1.45
N LEU A 161 -1.66 -5.99 2.18
CA LEU A 161 -0.66 -4.95 2.39
C LEU A 161 0.61 -5.53 3.03
N THR A 162 0.45 -6.47 3.97
CA THR A 162 1.56 -7.16 4.64
C THR A 162 2.34 -8.04 3.67
N VAL A 163 1.67 -8.77 2.78
CA VAL A 163 2.32 -9.57 1.73
C VAL A 163 3.12 -8.69 0.78
N VAL A 164 2.55 -7.57 0.31
CA VAL A 164 3.24 -6.64 -0.58
C VAL A 164 4.42 -5.96 0.11
N SER A 165 4.25 -5.49 1.35
CA SER A 165 5.36 -4.93 2.14
C SER A 165 6.49 -5.95 2.35
N SER A 166 6.13 -7.21 2.65
CA SER A 166 7.09 -8.30 2.84
C SER A 166 7.88 -8.60 1.57
N SER A 167 7.29 -8.43 0.38
CA SER A 167 8.04 -8.59 -0.88
C SER A 167 9.17 -7.56 -1.04
N VAL A 168 8.99 -6.33 -0.53
CA VAL A 168 10.07 -5.33 -0.51
C VAL A 168 11.12 -5.67 0.55
N LEU A 169 10.70 -6.17 1.72
CA LEU A 169 11.65 -6.64 2.73
C LEU A 169 12.47 -7.83 2.25
N LEU A 170 11.91 -8.71 1.41
CA LEU A 170 12.67 -9.78 0.75
C LEU A 170 13.77 -9.22 -0.16
N HIS A 171 13.54 -8.09 -0.83
CA HIS A 171 14.60 -7.40 -1.57
C HIS A 171 15.75 -7.01 -0.65
N SER A 172 15.45 -6.32 0.46
CA SER A 172 16.46 -5.92 1.45
C SER A 172 17.17 -7.13 2.09
N LEU A 173 16.46 -8.23 2.32
CA LEU A 173 17.04 -9.46 2.86
C LEU A 173 18.01 -10.14 1.89
N LEU A 174 17.72 -10.12 0.59
CA LEU A 174 18.49 -10.85 -0.42
C LEU A 174 19.61 -10.01 -1.05
N PHE A 175 19.40 -8.69 -1.17
CA PHE A 175 20.28 -7.80 -1.93
C PHE A 175 20.72 -6.55 -1.15
N GLY A 176 20.30 -6.41 0.11
CA GLY A 176 20.69 -5.29 0.95
C GLY A 176 22.05 -5.47 1.63
N ASP A 177 22.46 -4.43 2.37
CA ASP A 177 23.64 -4.50 3.22
C ASP A 177 23.39 -5.27 4.53
N ALA A 178 24.43 -5.47 5.35
CA ALA A 178 24.33 -6.26 6.58
C ALA A 178 23.30 -5.70 7.60
N ALA A 179 23.12 -4.38 7.66
CA ALA A 179 22.13 -3.77 8.55
C ALA A 179 20.72 -3.97 8.00
N GLU A 180 20.54 -3.74 6.69
CA GLU A 180 19.27 -3.97 5.99
C GLU A 180 18.82 -5.44 6.10
N VAL A 181 19.75 -6.40 6.01
CA VAL A 181 19.48 -7.84 6.09
C VAL A 181 18.91 -8.24 7.46
N GLU A 182 19.52 -7.78 8.54
CA GLU A 182 19.08 -8.15 9.90
C GLU A 182 17.75 -7.50 10.29
N GLU A 183 17.54 -6.25 9.88
CA GLU A 183 16.27 -5.57 10.08
C GLU A 183 15.15 -6.22 9.24
N ALA A 184 15.41 -6.49 7.96
CA ALA A 184 14.46 -7.16 7.07
C ALA A 184 14.08 -8.55 7.59
N ARG A 185 15.04 -9.33 8.09
CA ARG A 185 14.78 -10.65 8.69
C ARG A 185 13.82 -10.55 9.87
N THR A 186 14.07 -9.59 10.77
CA THR A 186 13.25 -9.37 11.96
C THR A 186 11.82 -8.98 11.56
N LEU A 187 11.68 -8.01 10.67
CA LEU A 187 10.37 -7.52 10.23
C LEU A 187 9.59 -8.55 9.40
N LEU A 188 10.27 -9.35 8.56
CA LEU A 188 9.63 -10.45 7.83
C LEU A 188 9.05 -11.50 8.79
N THR A 189 9.76 -11.81 9.88
CA THR A 189 9.28 -12.72 10.91
C THR A 189 8.02 -12.18 11.57
N LEU A 190 8.05 -10.91 12.01
CA LEU A 190 6.89 -10.25 12.63
C LEU A 190 5.69 -10.12 11.68
N ASN A 191 5.95 -9.88 10.40
CA ASN A 191 4.91 -9.85 9.36
C ASN A 191 4.29 -11.24 9.16
N PHE A 192 5.09 -12.31 9.18
CA PHE A 192 4.56 -13.67 9.05
C PHE A 192 3.71 -14.07 10.26
N GLU A 193 4.13 -13.70 11.48
CA GLU A 193 3.30 -13.87 12.69
C GLU A 193 1.97 -13.11 12.58
N ALA A 194 1.98 -11.92 11.99
CA ALA A 194 0.76 -11.15 11.75
C ALA A 194 -0.17 -11.85 10.75
N LEU A 195 0.38 -12.40 9.68
CA LEU A 195 -0.39 -13.17 8.70
C LEU A 195 -0.97 -14.45 9.33
N GLU A 196 -0.20 -15.15 10.15
CA GLU A 196 -0.66 -16.33 10.88
C GLU A 196 -1.77 -16.00 11.87
N GLU A 197 -1.68 -14.87 12.57
CA GLU A 197 -2.77 -14.42 13.43
C GLU A 197 -4.03 -14.08 12.61
N LEU A 198 -3.88 -13.43 11.46
CA LEU A 198 -5.01 -13.05 10.60
C LEU A 198 -5.74 -14.26 10.00
N THR A 199 -5.11 -15.44 9.86
CA THR A 199 -5.78 -16.65 9.36
C THR A 199 -6.86 -17.15 10.31
N THR A 200 -6.74 -16.84 11.61
CA THR A 200 -7.75 -17.16 12.62
C THR A 200 -9.07 -16.42 12.39
N TYR A 201 -9.02 -15.24 11.77
CA TYR A 201 -10.18 -14.41 11.42
C TYR A 201 -10.61 -14.62 9.96
N TRP A 202 -9.62 -14.77 9.06
CA TRP A 202 -9.81 -14.82 7.62
C TRP A 202 -9.06 -16.01 7.01
N PRO A 203 -9.70 -17.19 6.86
CA PRO A 203 -9.03 -18.38 6.33
C PRO A 203 -8.45 -18.20 4.91
N CYS A 204 -8.96 -17.24 4.12
CA CYS A 204 -8.43 -16.94 2.81
C CYS A 204 -7.04 -16.30 2.82
N VAL A 205 -6.54 -15.85 3.98
CA VAL A 205 -5.17 -15.33 4.17
C VAL A 205 -4.11 -16.40 3.90
N GLU A 206 -4.43 -17.69 4.07
CA GLU A 206 -3.55 -18.79 3.65
C GLU A 206 -3.12 -18.66 2.19
N ARG A 207 -4.08 -18.35 1.31
CA ARG A 207 -3.78 -18.14 -0.11
C ARG A 207 -2.90 -16.93 -0.34
N MET A 208 -3.00 -15.89 0.49
CA MET A 208 -2.12 -14.71 0.40
C MET A 208 -0.69 -15.03 0.85
N LYS A 209 -0.53 -15.84 1.91
CA LYS A 209 0.79 -16.38 2.31
C LYS A 209 1.42 -17.17 1.17
N ASP A 210 0.66 -18.02 0.49
CA ASP A 210 1.14 -18.76 -0.69
C ASP A 210 1.67 -17.82 -1.78
N ARG A 211 1.01 -16.68 -2.03
CA ARG A 211 1.50 -15.67 -3.01
C ARG A 211 2.88 -15.15 -2.62
N LEU A 212 3.11 -14.89 -1.33
CA LEU A 212 4.41 -14.44 -0.84
C LEU A 212 5.49 -15.51 -1.04
N PHE A 213 5.18 -16.78 -0.76
CA PHE A 213 6.12 -17.88 -0.99
C PHE A 213 6.44 -18.08 -2.47
N VAL A 214 5.44 -17.97 -3.34
CA VAL A 214 5.64 -17.98 -4.80
C VAL A 214 6.57 -16.84 -5.23
N PHE A 215 6.38 -15.63 -4.68
CA PHE A 215 7.26 -14.49 -4.94
C PHE A 215 8.69 -14.72 -4.43
N GLN A 216 8.82 -15.19 -3.20
CA GLN A 216 10.12 -15.52 -2.59
C GLN A 216 10.88 -16.57 -3.41
N ASN A 217 10.21 -17.65 -3.82
CA ASN A 217 10.81 -18.70 -4.63
C ASN A 217 11.37 -18.16 -5.95
N ARG A 218 10.69 -17.19 -6.54
CA ARG A 218 11.18 -16.48 -7.73
C ARG A 218 12.45 -15.70 -7.43
N CYS A 219 12.45 -14.88 -6.37
CA CYS A 219 13.64 -14.12 -5.95
C CYS A 219 14.85 -15.00 -5.62
N LEU A 220 14.64 -16.24 -5.17
CA LEU A 220 15.72 -17.19 -4.86
C LEU A 220 16.29 -17.89 -6.11
N ARG A 221 15.51 -17.98 -7.19
CA ARG A 221 15.90 -18.68 -8.43
C ARG A 221 16.43 -17.74 -9.50
N GLU A 222 15.92 -16.52 -9.53
CA GLU A 222 16.22 -15.53 -10.56
C GLU A 222 17.17 -14.44 -10.03
N PRO A 223 18.01 -13.84 -10.88
CA PRO A 223 18.72 -12.61 -10.54
C PRO A 223 17.75 -11.50 -10.10
N ALA A 224 18.22 -10.57 -9.26
CA ALA A 224 17.41 -9.41 -8.83
C ALA A 224 16.80 -8.63 -10.01
N ALA A 225 17.55 -8.54 -11.10
CA ALA A 225 17.15 -7.88 -12.34
C ALA A 225 15.89 -8.50 -12.99
N ASP A 226 15.65 -9.79 -12.78
CA ASP A 226 14.53 -10.55 -13.35
C ASP A 226 13.38 -10.72 -12.35
N ALA A 227 13.72 -10.91 -11.07
CA ALA A 227 12.77 -11.11 -9.98
C ALA A 227 11.93 -9.85 -9.68
N TYR A 228 12.51 -8.65 -9.86
CA TYR A 228 11.85 -7.37 -9.59
C TYR A 228 11.43 -6.60 -10.85
N VAL A 229 11.47 -7.22 -12.04
CA VAL A 229 10.88 -6.64 -13.25
C VAL A 229 9.41 -6.34 -13.00
N LEU A 230 9.01 -5.10 -13.27
CA LEU A 230 7.60 -4.74 -13.30
C LEU A 230 6.98 -5.28 -14.60
N ASN A 231 6.45 -6.49 -14.52
CA ASN A 231 5.70 -7.13 -15.60
C ASN A 231 4.25 -7.42 -15.14
N ARG A 232 3.46 -8.03 -16.02
CA ARG A 232 2.05 -8.40 -15.74
C ARG A 232 1.91 -9.22 -14.46
N TRP A 233 2.81 -10.16 -14.23
CA TRP A 233 2.80 -11.01 -13.06
C TRP A 233 3.05 -10.19 -11.79
N THR A 234 4.02 -9.27 -11.81
CA THR A 234 4.34 -8.40 -10.68
C THR A 234 3.21 -7.41 -10.38
N VAL A 235 2.58 -6.79 -11.39
CA VAL A 235 1.45 -5.88 -11.16
C VAL A 235 0.25 -6.62 -10.54
N ARG A 236 -0.04 -7.84 -11.02
CA ARG A 236 -1.08 -8.66 -10.38
C ARG A 236 -0.72 -9.06 -8.96
N PHE A 237 0.56 -9.34 -8.69
CA PHE A 237 1.03 -9.57 -7.32
C PHE A 237 0.68 -8.40 -6.40
N LEU A 238 0.98 -7.17 -6.84
CA LEU A 238 0.85 -5.94 -6.07
C LEU A 238 -0.61 -5.49 -5.88
N LEU A 239 -1.47 -5.66 -6.89
CA LEU A 239 -2.82 -5.09 -6.90
C LEU A 239 -3.92 -6.09 -6.55
N GLU A 240 -3.79 -7.36 -6.97
CA GLU A 240 -4.82 -8.37 -6.72
C GLU A 240 -4.61 -9.04 -5.36
N HIS A 241 -5.65 -9.19 -4.56
CA HIS A 241 -5.55 -9.84 -3.24
C HIS A 241 -6.39 -11.13 -3.13
N ALA A 242 -7.40 -11.32 -3.99
CA ALA A 242 -8.37 -12.42 -3.87
C ALA A 242 -8.19 -13.56 -4.90
N LEU A 243 -7.37 -13.37 -5.94
CA LEU A 243 -7.21 -14.32 -7.04
C LEU A 243 -6.03 -15.27 -6.81
N PRO A 244 -6.12 -16.55 -7.27
CA PRO A 244 -5.00 -17.48 -7.25
C PRO A 244 -3.78 -16.90 -7.98
N PHE A 245 -2.62 -16.95 -7.34
CA PHE A 245 -1.36 -16.47 -7.90
C PHE A 245 -0.47 -17.66 -8.26
N LYS A 246 -0.09 -17.79 -9.53
CA LYS A 246 0.66 -18.94 -10.05
C LYS A 246 2.14 -18.60 -10.22
N GLU A 247 3.01 -19.61 -10.15
CA GLU A 247 4.47 -19.44 -10.30
C GLU A 247 4.89 -18.90 -11.68
N THR A 248 4.09 -19.12 -12.73
CA THR A 248 4.38 -18.62 -14.08
C THR A 248 3.12 -18.06 -14.73
N PHE A 249 3.29 -16.96 -15.45
CA PHE A 249 2.30 -16.47 -16.40
C PHE A 249 2.47 -17.25 -17.71
N VAL A 250 1.42 -17.96 -18.14
CA VAL A 250 1.35 -18.43 -19.52
C VAL A 250 0.84 -17.24 -20.32
N ASP A 251 1.72 -16.59 -21.08
CA ASP A 251 1.35 -15.45 -21.90
C ASP A 251 0.28 -15.88 -22.91
N GLY A 252 -0.89 -15.23 -22.86
CA GLY A 252 -1.97 -15.43 -23.84
C GLY A 252 -3.30 -16.06 -23.37
N LYS A 253 -3.61 -16.14 -22.07
CA LYS A 253 -4.95 -16.66 -21.65
C LYS A 253 -5.68 -15.94 -20.51
N ASP A 254 -5.03 -15.02 -19.80
CA ASP A 254 -5.69 -14.24 -18.75
C ASP A 254 -5.95 -12.83 -19.31
N ASP A 255 -7.17 -12.64 -19.83
CA ASP A 255 -7.64 -11.37 -20.39
C ASP A 255 -7.62 -10.27 -19.32
N TRP A 256 -7.09 -9.11 -19.67
CA TRP A 256 -7.14 -7.87 -18.88
C TRP A 256 -8.57 -7.37 -18.60
N ALA A 257 -9.60 -8.05 -19.11
CA ALA A 257 -11.00 -7.69 -18.96
C ALA A 257 -11.45 -7.64 -17.49
N ASP A 258 -10.80 -8.40 -16.59
CA ASP A 258 -11.20 -8.51 -15.18
C ASP A 258 -10.67 -7.36 -14.30
N LEU A 259 -9.67 -6.58 -14.75
CA LEU A 259 -9.07 -5.49 -13.96
C LEU A 259 -9.65 -4.11 -14.24
N GLY A 260 -10.60 -4.01 -15.19
CA GLY A 260 -11.19 -2.75 -15.63
C GLY A 260 -10.22 -1.91 -16.48
N PRO A 261 -10.73 -1.12 -17.44
CA PRO A 261 -9.87 -0.22 -18.21
C PRO A 261 -9.23 0.83 -17.27
N PRO A 262 -8.01 1.32 -17.59
CA PRO A 262 -7.43 2.46 -16.89
C PRO A 262 -8.43 3.60 -16.89
N SER A 263 -8.50 4.35 -15.79
CA SER A 263 -9.50 5.40 -15.65
C SER A 263 -9.25 6.42 -16.76
N SER A 264 -10.17 6.49 -17.72
CA SER A 264 -10.05 7.44 -18.82
C SER A 264 -10.00 8.82 -18.19
N ALA A 265 -8.85 9.49 -18.27
CA ALA A 265 -8.72 10.89 -17.95
C ALA A 265 -9.52 11.69 -18.99
N SER A 266 -10.84 11.66 -18.85
CA SER A 266 -11.75 12.59 -19.52
C SER A 266 -11.57 13.94 -18.85
N GLY A 267 -10.73 14.79 -19.41
CA GLY A 267 -10.61 16.16 -18.94
C GLY A 267 -9.34 16.91 -19.31
N VAL A 268 -8.81 16.77 -20.52
CA VAL A 268 -7.99 17.82 -21.14
C VAL A 268 -8.40 17.97 -22.60
N GLU A 269 -9.54 18.63 -22.82
CA GLU A 269 -9.82 19.37 -24.05
C GLU A 269 -10.32 20.76 -23.66
N ALA A 270 -9.41 21.74 -23.75
CA ALA A 270 -9.58 23.09 -24.30
C ALA A 270 -8.28 23.88 -24.06
#